data_AF-A0AA94FFD7-F1
#
_entry.id   AF-A0AA94FFD7-F1
#
_cell.length_a   1.000
_cell.length_b   1.000
_cell.length_c   1.000
_cell.angle_alpha   90.00
_cell.angle_beta   90.00
_cell.angle_gamma   90.00
#
_symmetry.space_group_name_H-M   'P 1'
#
loop_
_entity.id
_entity.type
_entity.pdbx_description
1 polymer ?
#
loop_
_entity_poly.entity_id
_entity_poly.type
_entity_poly.pdbx_seq_one_letter_code
_entity_poly.pdbx_strand_id
1 'polypeptide(L)'
;MLPDELEEELKRRRALEPIEKVFCPSYEREKYQHGKIPVIKNISSLGPINTKNALEYITKNTNDGLLFSKDGEKISVEDKYNEWKKDFSLLENSKEALHLVFIINEKKNAKNFEVLEKSVFDTLRENFFEYDYIYVLHKTQEKPHAHVILNKRNIYTKKKIHLNNNDFEAFFGKLRSDFADNLNFYNKDFNYKSYYNDFEI
;
A
#
# COMPACT_ATOMS: atom_id res chain seq x y z
N MET A 1 20.80 -33.65 -6.44
CA MET A 1 20.19 -32.56 -7.21
C MET A 1 21.10 -32.26 -8.36
N LEU A 2 20.61 -32.54 -9.57
CA LEU A 2 21.33 -32.24 -10.80
C LEU A 2 21.40 -30.72 -10.97
N PRO A 3 22.50 -30.17 -11.54
CA PRO A 3 22.63 -28.73 -11.78
C PRO A 3 21.41 -28.12 -12.48
N ASP A 4 20.81 -28.89 -13.38
CA ASP A 4 19.65 -28.51 -14.20
C ASP A 4 18.36 -28.32 -13.37
N GLU A 5 18.18 -29.06 -12.28
CA GLU A 5 17.02 -28.92 -11.39
C GLU A 5 17.12 -27.67 -10.51
N LEU A 6 18.34 -27.30 -10.10
CA LEU A 6 18.60 -26.08 -9.34
C LEU A 6 18.39 -24.84 -10.23
N GLU A 7 18.75 -24.93 -11.51
CA GLU A 7 18.60 -23.84 -12.47
C GLU A 7 17.12 -23.61 -12.87
N GLU A 8 16.34 -24.69 -13.01
CA GLU A 8 14.87 -24.64 -13.14
C GLU A 8 14.20 -24.00 -11.91
N GLU A 9 14.60 -24.42 -10.70
CA GLU A 9 14.07 -23.87 -9.45
C GLU A 9 14.44 -22.38 -9.27
N LEU A 10 15.64 -21.97 -9.68
CA LEU A 10 16.09 -20.58 -9.67
C LEU A 10 15.36 -19.72 -10.73
N LYS A 11 14.99 -20.29 -11.88
CA LYS A 11 14.12 -19.63 -12.87
C LYS A 11 12.71 -19.41 -12.34
N ARG A 12 12.15 -20.36 -11.57
CA ARG A 12 10.83 -20.22 -10.92
C ARG A 12 10.82 -19.18 -9.80
N ARG A 13 11.97 -18.96 -9.15
CA ARG A 13 12.16 -17.99 -8.06
C ARG A 13 12.55 -16.59 -8.53
N ARG A 14 12.82 -16.37 -9.82
CA ARG A 14 12.91 -15.01 -10.36
C ARG A 14 11.53 -14.38 -10.20
N ALA A 15 11.49 -13.32 -9.38
CA ALA A 15 10.30 -12.54 -9.09
C ALA A 15 9.46 -12.35 -10.36
N LEU A 16 8.15 -12.57 -10.26
CA LEU A 16 7.17 -12.20 -11.27
C LEU A 16 7.59 -10.86 -11.85
N GLU A 17 7.96 -10.84 -13.14
CA GLU A 17 8.29 -9.60 -13.81
C GLU A 17 7.11 -8.64 -13.58
N PRO A 18 7.36 -7.36 -13.23
CA PRO A 18 6.28 -6.41 -13.11
C PRO A 18 5.47 -6.45 -14.39
N ILE A 19 4.18 -6.77 -14.28
CA ILE A 19 3.26 -6.80 -15.41
C ILE A 19 3.44 -5.47 -16.13
N GLU A 20 3.96 -5.51 -17.37
CA GLU A 20 4.11 -4.31 -18.18
C GLU A 20 2.73 -3.65 -18.30
N LYS A 21 2.57 -2.49 -17.64
CA LYS A 21 1.35 -1.71 -17.74
C LYS A 21 1.28 -1.20 -19.18
N VAL A 22 0.42 -1.81 -19.99
CA VAL A 22 0.08 -1.27 -21.31
C VAL A 22 -0.57 0.09 -21.09
N PHE A 23 0.13 1.14 -21.46
CA PHE A 23 -0.35 2.52 -21.48
C PHE A 23 -1.60 2.60 -22.37
N CYS A 24 -2.75 2.92 -21.79
CA CYS A 24 -3.94 3.30 -22.54
C CYS A 24 -4.05 4.82 -22.53
N PRO A 25 -3.80 5.52 -23.66
CA PRO A 25 -4.02 6.95 -23.74
C PRO A 25 -5.51 7.25 -23.48
N SER A 26 -5.77 8.26 -22.65
CA SER A 26 -7.11 8.68 -22.24
C SER A 26 -7.87 9.49 -23.30
N TYR A 27 -7.30 9.65 -24.50
CA TYR A 27 -7.94 10.37 -25.59
C TYR A 27 -8.95 9.49 -26.32
N GLU A 28 -10.14 9.39 -25.73
CA GLU A 28 -11.45 9.30 -26.39
C GLU A 28 -12.47 8.78 -25.38
N ARG A 29 -13.09 9.71 -24.63
CA ARG A 29 -14.49 9.55 -24.22
C ARG A 29 -15.10 10.85 -23.72
N GLU A 30 -16.22 11.17 -24.36
CA GLU A 30 -17.07 12.34 -24.23
C GLU A 30 -17.71 12.49 -22.83
N LYS A 31 -18.10 13.75 -22.53
CA LYS A 31 -18.77 14.28 -21.33
C LYS A 31 -17.88 14.32 -20.08
N TYR A 32 -17.48 15.53 -19.69
CA TYR A 32 -16.78 15.86 -18.45
C TYR A 32 -17.57 15.41 -17.21
N GLN A 33 -17.48 14.12 -16.85
CA GLN A 33 -17.64 13.71 -15.47
C GLN A 33 -16.39 14.24 -14.75
N HIS A 34 -16.59 15.04 -13.70
CA HIS A 34 -15.50 15.42 -12.82
C HIS A 34 -14.85 14.12 -12.29
N GLY A 35 -13.66 13.78 -12.78
CA GLY A 35 -12.92 12.61 -12.34
C GLY A 35 -12.75 12.61 -10.82
N LYS A 36 -12.85 11.44 -10.21
CA LYS A 36 -12.82 11.27 -8.75
C LYS A 36 -11.39 11.46 -8.23
N ILE A 37 -11.22 11.95 -7.00
CA ILE A 37 -9.89 12.03 -6.38
C ILE A 37 -9.76 10.87 -5.39
N PRO A 38 -8.73 10.01 -5.51
CA PRO A 38 -8.51 8.97 -4.52
C PRO A 38 -7.95 9.60 -3.24
N VAL A 39 -8.32 9.04 -2.09
CA VAL A 39 -7.93 9.62 -0.80
C VAL A 39 -6.93 8.72 -0.11
N ILE A 40 -5.74 9.27 0.13
CA ILE A 40 -4.74 8.69 1.02
C ILE A 40 -4.48 9.67 2.16
N LYS A 41 -4.64 9.17 3.38
CA LYS A 41 -4.44 9.93 4.62
C LYS A 41 -3.36 9.29 5.47
N ASN A 42 -2.46 10.11 5.99
CA ASN A 42 -1.65 9.74 7.15
C ASN A 42 -2.49 9.98 8.40
N ILE A 43 -2.85 8.90 9.10
CA ILE A 43 -3.62 8.97 10.35
C ILE A 43 -2.70 9.32 11.51
N SER A 44 -1.51 8.73 11.55
CA SER A 44 -0.55 8.97 12.61
C SER A 44 0.85 8.44 12.30
N SER A 45 1.84 9.09 12.93
CA SER A 45 3.17 8.51 13.11
C SER A 45 3.24 7.85 14.49
N LEU A 46 3.50 6.55 14.51
CA LEU A 46 3.38 5.68 15.67
C LEU A 46 4.74 5.42 16.30
N GLY A 47 4.83 5.48 17.64
CA GLY A 47 5.96 4.91 18.39
C GLY A 47 5.73 3.43 18.69
N PRO A 48 6.67 2.73 19.34
CA PRO A 48 6.62 1.28 19.54
C PRO A 48 5.28 0.74 20.07
N ILE A 49 4.81 1.28 21.19
CA ILE A 49 3.56 0.85 21.85
C ILE A 49 2.35 1.12 20.95
N ASN A 50 2.31 2.31 20.36
CA ASN A 50 1.19 2.71 19.49
C ASN A 50 1.17 1.92 18.18
N THR A 51 2.32 1.42 17.70
CA THR A 51 2.39 0.48 16.57
C THR A 51 1.67 -0.81 16.90
N LYS A 52 1.93 -1.41 18.08
CA LYS A 52 1.20 -2.62 18.50
C LYS A 52 -0.30 -2.37 18.59
N ASN A 53 -0.70 -1.30 19.27
CA ASN A 53 -2.11 -0.95 19.44
C ASN A 53 -2.81 -0.72 18.09
N ALA A 54 -2.13 -0.09 17.14
CA ALA A 54 -2.67 0.12 15.79
C ALA A 54 -2.82 -1.19 15.03
N LEU A 55 -1.84 -2.11 15.11
CA LEU A 55 -1.93 -3.44 14.50
C LEU A 55 -3.13 -4.23 15.05
N GLU A 56 -3.30 -4.25 16.37
CA GLU A 56 -4.45 -4.89 17.02
C GLU A 56 -5.77 -4.20 16.64
N TYR A 57 -5.78 -2.88 16.54
CA TYR A 57 -6.98 -2.14 16.19
C TYR A 57 -7.47 -2.46 14.78
N ILE A 58 -6.56 -2.49 13.80
CA ILE A 58 -6.95 -2.72 12.40
C ILE A 58 -7.38 -4.17 12.16
N THR A 59 -6.96 -5.15 12.97
CA THR A 59 -7.40 -6.54 12.84
C THR A 59 -8.73 -6.83 13.50
N LYS A 60 -9.20 -6.02 14.46
CA LYS A 60 -10.49 -6.25 15.17
C LYS A 60 -11.70 -6.42 14.26
N ASN A 61 -11.69 -5.79 13.09
CA ASN A 61 -12.80 -5.84 12.13
C ASN A 61 -12.55 -6.83 10.97
N THR A 62 -11.53 -7.68 11.08
CA THR A 62 -11.26 -8.77 10.15
C THR A 62 -11.89 -10.06 10.64
N ASN A 63 -12.23 -10.96 9.72
CA ASN A 63 -12.89 -12.21 10.08
C ASN A 63 -11.92 -13.22 10.74
N ASP A 64 -10.64 -13.16 10.40
CA ASP A 64 -9.61 -14.10 10.84
C ASP A 64 -8.61 -13.49 11.84
N GLY A 65 -8.66 -12.18 12.09
CA GLY A 65 -7.72 -11.49 12.98
C GLY A 65 -6.32 -11.35 12.39
N LEU A 66 -6.15 -11.57 11.09
CA LEU A 66 -4.84 -11.62 10.43
C LEU A 66 -4.55 -10.37 9.60
N LEU A 67 -3.26 -10.13 9.39
CA LEU A 67 -2.72 -9.04 8.58
C LEU A 67 -2.21 -9.59 7.25
N PHE A 68 -2.35 -8.84 6.16
CA PHE A 68 -1.64 -9.16 4.93
C PHE A 68 -0.24 -8.54 4.96
N SER A 69 0.78 -9.36 4.76
CA SER A 69 2.17 -8.95 4.66
C SER A 69 2.48 -8.33 3.29
N LYS A 70 3.67 -7.75 3.18
CA LYS A 70 4.24 -7.28 1.92
C LYS A 70 4.29 -8.35 0.83
N ASP A 71 4.45 -9.62 1.20
CA ASP A 71 4.53 -10.75 0.28
C ASP A 71 3.15 -11.35 -0.03
N GLY A 72 2.08 -10.76 0.51
CA GLY A 72 0.70 -11.25 0.34
C GLY A 72 0.32 -12.39 1.30
N GLU A 73 1.21 -12.77 2.22
CA GLU A 73 0.95 -13.81 3.21
C GLU A 73 0.15 -13.28 4.40
N LYS A 74 -0.62 -14.16 5.06
CA LYS A 74 -1.32 -13.80 6.28
C LYS A 74 -0.42 -14.00 7.50
N ILE A 75 -0.29 -12.97 8.32
CA ILE A 75 0.54 -12.99 9.53
C ILE A 75 -0.23 -12.49 10.76
N SER A 76 0.10 -13.05 11.93
CA SER A 76 -0.48 -12.61 13.19
C SER A 76 0.09 -11.25 13.62
N VAL A 77 -0.67 -10.50 14.42
CA VAL A 77 -0.22 -9.23 14.99
C VAL A 77 1.03 -9.44 15.87
N GLU A 78 1.05 -10.51 16.65
CA GLU A 78 2.13 -10.79 17.60
C GLU A 78 3.45 -11.09 16.87
N ASP A 79 3.41 -11.98 15.88
CA ASP A 79 4.59 -12.33 15.09
C ASP A 79 5.15 -11.10 14.39
N LYS A 80 4.28 -10.33 13.73
CA LYS A 80 4.72 -9.15 12.99
C LYS A 80 5.29 -8.06 13.91
N TYR A 81 4.65 -7.84 15.06
CA TYR A 81 5.15 -6.86 16.02
C TYR A 81 6.51 -7.28 16.61
N ASN A 82 6.67 -8.56 16.96
CA ASN A 82 7.92 -9.09 17.50
C ASN A 82 9.07 -9.06 16.48
N GLU A 83 8.76 -9.25 15.20
CA GLU A 83 9.68 -9.04 14.09
C GLU A 83 10.14 -7.57 14.04
N TRP A 84 9.20 -6.63 13.94
CA TRP A 84 9.49 -5.19 13.80
C TRP A 84 10.16 -4.57 15.02
N LYS A 85 9.81 -5.04 16.22
CA LYS A 85 10.37 -4.51 17.47
C LYS A 85 11.89 -4.60 17.50
N LYS A 86 12.50 -5.57 16.80
CA LYS A 86 13.96 -5.72 16.68
C LYS A 86 14.62 -4.53 15.98
N ASP A 87 13.90 -3.86 15.10
CA ASP A 87 14.35 -2.69 14.34
C ASP A 87 14.01 -1.35 15.04
N PHE A 88 13.22 -1.35 16.11
CA PHE A 88 12.83 -0.10 16.76
C PHE A 88 14.00 0.56 17.47
N SER A 89 14.02 1.90 17.47
CA SER A 89 15.05 2.63 18.20
C SER A 89 14.78 2.61 19.70
N LEU A 90 15.86 2.73 20.47
CA LEU A 90 15.79 2.85 21.94
C LEU A 90 15.42 4.26 22.41
N LEU A 91 15.20 5.19 21.47
CA LEU A 91 14.92 6.59 21.77
C LEU A 91 13.46 6.75 22.20
N GLU A 92 13.27 7.44 23.32
CA GLU A 92 11.97 7.87 23.78
C GLU A 92 11.29 8.74 22.70
N ASN A 93 9.99 8.55 22.48
CA ASN A 93 9.18 9.27 21.50
C ASN A 93 9.53 9.04 20.02
N SER A 94 10.44 8.12 19.70
CA SER A 94 10.75 7.83 18.31
C SER A 94 9.55 7.30 17.55
N LYS A 95 9.33 7.83 16.36
CA LYS A 95 8.29 7.36 15.45
C LYS A 95 8.86 6.23 14.61
N GLU A 96 8.33 5.03 14.82
CA GLU A 96 8.78 3.78 14.23
C GLU A 96 7.92 3.34 13.05
N ALA A 97 6.64 3.68 13.04
CA ALA A 97 5.73 3.31 11.97
C ALA A 97 4.87 4.49 11.48
N LEU A 98 4.33 4.35 10.27
CA LEU A 98 3.33 5.25 9.68
C LEU A 98 2.02 4.49 9.50
N HIS A 99 0.92 5.09 9.92
CA HIS A 99 -0.43 4.55 9.69
C HIS A 99 -1.09 5.31 8.56
N LEU A 100 -1.26 4.66 7.42
CA LEU A 100 -1.91 5.20 6.24
C LEU A 100 -3.30 4.58 6.08
N VAL A 101 -4.21 5.34 5.48
CA VAL A 101 -5.52 4.84 5.07
C VAL A 101 -5.78 5.23 3.63
N PHE A 102 -6.08 4.23 2.81
CA PHE A 102 -6.45 4.33 1.41
C PHE A 102 -7.96 4.20 1.31
N ILE A 103 -8.64 5.18 0.72
CA ILE A 103 -10.11 5.24 0.65
C ILE A 103 -10.53 5.50 -0.79
N ILE A 104 -11.54 4.77 -1.24
CA ILE A 104 -12.19 4.99 -2.53
C ILE A 104 -13.66 5.41 -2.35
N ASN A 105 -14.17 6.19 -3.29
CA ASN A 105 -15.54 6.68 -3.28
C ASN A 105 -16.43 5.79 -4.17
N GLU A 106 -16.49 4.51 -3.83
CA GLU A 106 -17.23 3.50 -4.61
C GLU A 106 -18.21 2.70 -3.76
N LYS A 107 -19.18 2.06 -4.42
CA LYS A 107 -20.13 1.15 -3.76
C LYS A 107 -19.40 -0.02 -3.11
N LYS A 108 -19.90 -0.48 -1.96
CA LYS A 108 -19.41 -1.70 -1.29
C LYS A 108 -19.90 -2.94 -2.04
N ASN A 109 -19.02 -3.55 -2.82
CA ASN A 109 -19.26 -4.85 -3.44
C ASN A 109 -17.93 -5.59 -3.59
N ALA A 110 -17.99 -6.91 -3.81
CA ALA A 110 -16.80 -7.76 -3.88
C ALA A 110 -15.80 -7.29 -4.95
N LYS A 111 -16.29 -6.92 -6.14
CA LYS A 111 -15.45 -6.42 -7.24
C LYS A 111 -14.67 -5.16 -6.84
N ASN A 112 -15.33 -4.20 -6.20
CA ASN A 112 -14.69 -2.95 -5.80
C ASN A 112 -13.68 -3.16 -4.65
N PHE A 113 -13.93 -4.12 -3.75
CA PHE A 113 -12.94 -4.51 -2.73
C PHE A 113 -11.72 -5.20 -3.34
N GLU A 114 -11.92 -6.07 -4.33
CA GLU A 114 -10.82 -6.71 -5.05
C GLU A 114 -9.96 -5.68 -5.80
N VAL A 115 -10.60 -4.73 -6.48
CA VAL A 115 -9.90 -3.62 -7.14
C VAL A 115 -9.13 -2.78 -6.11
N LEU A 116 -9.75 -2.45 -4.97
CA LEU A 116 -9.08 -1.71 -3.89
C LEU A 116 -7.86 -2.47 -3.36
N GLU A 117 -7.99 -3.76 -3.10
CA GLU A 117 -6.92 -4.61 -2.57
C GLU A 117 -5.72 -4.64 -3.53
N LYS A 118 -5.96 -4.97 -4.80
CA LYS A 118 -4.92 -5.00 -5.84
C LYS A 118 -4.26 -3.63 -6.01
N SER A 119 -5.07 -2.57 -6.02
CA SER A 119 -4.56 -1.20 -6.20
C SER A 119 -3.71 -0.75 -5.01
N VAL A 120 -4.10 -1.09 -3.79
CA VAL A 120 -3.30 -0.81 -2.59
C VAL A 120 -2.01 -1.60 -2.63
N PHE A 121 -2.07 -2.91 -2.92
CA PHE A 121 -0.89 -3.77 -2.99
C PHE A 121 0.15 -3.23 -3.97
N ASP A 122 -0.25 -2.92 -5.20
CA ASP A 122 0.68 -2.39 -6.20
C ASP A 122 1.21 -1.02 -5.85
N THR A 123 0.37 -0.13 -5.33
CA THR A 123 0.83 1.19 -4.88
C THR A 123 1.89 1.08 -3.79
N LEU A 124 1.71 0.14 -2.85
CA LEU A 124 2.68 -0.11 -1.79
C LEU A 124 3.97 -0.73 -2.35
N ARG A 125 3.86 -1.66 -3.30
CA ARG A 125 5.02 -2.26 -3.95
C ARG A 125 5.84 -1.22 -4.72
N GLU A 126 5.18 -0.31 -5.44
CA GLU A 126 5.83 0.72 -6.25
C GLU A 126 6.52 1.81 -5.41
N ASN A 127 5.91 2.19 -4.28
CA ASN A 127 6.37 3.33 -3.48
C ASN A 127 7.16 2.93 -2.23
N PHE A 128 7.01 1.70 -1.76
CA PHE A 128 7.57 1.23 -0.48
C PHE A 128 8.30 -0.11 -0.61
N PHE A 129 8.86 -0.45 -1.79
CA PHE A 129 9.58 -1.71 -1.99
C PHE A 129 10.79 -1.89 -1.05
N GLU A 130 11.39 -0.82 -0.53
CA GLU A 130 12.49 -0.90 0.42
C GLU A 130 12.06 -0.89 1.89
N TYR A 131 10.76 -0.84 2.13
CA TYR A 131 10.18 -0.83 3.46
C TYR A 131 9.35 -2.08 3.65
N ASP A 132 9.05 -2.36 4.90
CA ASP A 132 8.15 -3.43 5.27
C ASP A 132 6.81 -2.84 5.72
N TYR A 133 5.72 -3.50 5.36
CA TYR A 133 4.38 -3.02 5.62
C TYR A 133 3.41 -4.17 5.78
N ILE A 134 2.30 -3.85 6.41
CA ILE A 134 1.13 -4.70 6.50
C ILE A 134 -0.11 -3.90 6.14
N TYR A 135 -1.13 -4.58 5.67
CA TYR A 135 -2.41 -3.94 5.40
C TYR A 135 -3.61 -4.84 5.68
N VAL A 136 -4.76 -4.20 5.81
CA VAL A 136 -6.06 -4.84 6.03
C VAL A 136 -7.14 -4.05 5.29
N LEU A 137 -8.09 -4.75 4.66
CA LEU A 137 -9.30 -4.15 4.11
C LEU A 137 -10.44 -4.18 5.13
N HIS A 138 -11.07 -3.03 5.38
CA HIS A 138 -12.25 -2.93 6.25
C HIS A 138 -13.51 -2.89 5.40
N LYS A 139 -14.36 -3.90 5.54
CA LYS A 139 -15.60 -4.05 4.76
C LYS A 139 -16.84 -3.41 5.40
N THR A 140 -16.77 -3.07 6.68
CA THR A 140 -17.91 -2.65 7.49
C THR A 140 -18.25 -1.15 7.39
N GLN A 141 -17.27 -0.26 7.27
CA GLN A 141 -17.52 1.20 7.21
C GLN A 141 -18.07 1.67 5.87
N GLU A 142 -18.74 2.84 5.85
CA GLU A 142 -19.50 3.41 4.71
C GLU A 142 -18.74 3.42 3.37
N LYS A 143 -17.44 3.74 3.38
CA LYS A 143 -16.60 3.73 2.17
C LYS A 143 -15.58 2.58 2.22
N PRO A 144 -15.36 1.84 1.12
CA PRO A 144 -14.29 0.87 1.04
C PRO A 144 -12.95 1.54 1.32
N HIS A 145 -12.21 1.01 2.28
CA HIS A 145 -10.90 1.51 2.65
C HIS A 145 -9.98 0.40 3.16
N ALA A 146 -8.69 0.65 3.02
CA ALA A 146 -7.63 -0.20 3.54
C ALA A 146 -6.79 0.58 4.55
N HIS A 147 -6.54 -0.02 5.71
CA HIS A 147 -5.53 0.44 6.63
C HIS A 147 -4.19 -0.18 6.26
N VAL A 148 -3.14 0.64 6.24
CA VAL A 148 -1.76 0.21 6.00
C VAL A 148 -0.91 0.70 7.17
N ILE A 149 -0.11 -0.18 7.75
CA ILE A 149 0.95 0.23 8.69
C ILE A 149 2.28 -0.08 8.02
N LEU A 150 3.12 0.94 7.91
CA LEU A 150 4.43 0.90 7.28
C LEU A 150 5.49 1.04 8.36
N ASN A 151 6.44 0.10 8.42
CA ASN A 151 7.65 0.26 9.20
C ASN A 151 8.50 1.34 8.54
N LYS A 152 8.84 2.39 9.29
CA LYS A 152 9.60 3.53 8.77
C LYS A 152 11.06 3.18 8.49
N ARG A 153 11.56 2.05 8.97
CA ARG A 153 12.93 1.64 8.76
C ARG A 153 13.07 0.90 7.45
N ASN A 154 13.94 1.40 6.57
CA ASN A 154 14.29 0.72 5.33
C ASN A 154 14.97 -0.62 5.65
N ILE A 155 14.54 -1.69 4.98
CA ILE A 155 14.95 -3.06 5.26
C ILE A 155 16.43 -3.30 4.94
N TYR A 156 16.99 -2.55 3.99
CA TYR A 156 18.38 -2.68 3.54
C TYR A 156 19.32 -1.74 4.29
N THR A 157 19.00 -0.45 4.33
CA THR A 157 19.90 0.59 4.87
C THR A 157 19.73 0.80 6.37
N LYS A 158 18.64 0.28 6.94
CA LYS A 158 18.21 0.53 8.32
C LYS A 158 18.02 2.01 8.65
N LYS A 159 17.99 2.91 7.67
CA LYS A 159 17.66 4.33 7.86
C LYS A 159 16.15 4.51 7.94
N LYS A 160 15.70 5.48 8.75
CA LYS A 160 14.28 5.81 8.87
C LYS A 160 13.86 6.78 7.76
N ILE A 161 12.67 6.60 7.21
CA ILE A 161 12.04 7.62 6.37
C ILE A 161 11.67 8.83 7.23
N HIS A 162 12.11 10.01 6.79
CA HIS A 162 11.74 11.30 7.36
C HIS A 162 11.05 12.10 6.26
N LEU A 163 9.78 12.44 6.50
CA LEU A 163 9.02 13.31 5.60
C LEU A 163 9.10 14.72 6.16
N ASN A 164 9.77 15.59 5.41
CA ASN A 164 9.89 17.01 5.72
C ASN A 164 8.64 17.72 5.19
N ASN A 165 8.31 18.91 5.71
CA ASN A 165 7.14 19.66 5.22
C ASN A 165 7.20 19.94 3.71
N ASN A 166 8.40 20.22 3.17
CA ASN A 166 8.59 20.50 1.75
C ASN A 166 8.39 19.27 0.86
N ASP A 167 8.69 18.07 1.38
CA ASP A 167 8.59 16.82 0.64
C ASP A 167 7.22 16.15 0.80
N PHE A 168 6.44 16.59 1.81
CA PHE A 168 5.17 15.98 2.16
C PHE A 168 4.15 16.08 1.01
N GLU A 169 4.04 17.25 0.39
CA GLU A 169 3.10 17.48 -0.71
C GLU A 169 3.45 16.61 -1.92
N ALA A 170 4.72 16.63 -2.34
CA ALA A 170 5.21 15.82 -3.45
C ALA A 170 5.05 14.31 -3.17
N PHE A 171 5.41 13.86 -1.97
CA PHE A 171 5.30 12.47 -1.56
C PHE A 171 3.85 11.97 -1.60
N PHE A 172 2.92 12.68 -0.95
CA PHE A 172 1.52 12.27 -0.95
C PHE A 172 0.82 12.54 -2.28
N GLY A 173 1.29 13.53 -3.06
CA GLY A 173 0.86 13.78 -4.44
C GLY A 173 1.15 12.58 -5.31
N LYS A 174 2.42 12.13 -5.33
CA LYS A 174 2.85 10.94 -6.08
C LYS A 174 2.10 9.70 -5.64
N LEU A 175 2.04 9.45 -4.33
CA LEU A 175 1.35 8.27 -3.79
C LEU A 175 -0.14 8.22 -4.18
N ARG A 176 -0.83 9.37 -4.21
CA ARG A 176 -2.24 9.45 -4.67
C ARG A 176 -2.36 9.25 -6.17
N SER A 177 -1.40 9.75 -6.95
CA SER A 177 -1.36 9.58 -8.39
C SER A 177 -1.22 8.12 -8.77
N ASP A 178 -0.21 7.44 -8.22
CA ASP A 178 0.04 6.01 -8.48
C ASP A 178 -1.16 5.17 -8.05
N PHE A 179 -1.79 5.52 -6.92
CA PHE A 179 -3.01 4.86 -6.49
C PHE A 179 -4.19 5.08 -7.44
N ALA A 180 -4.38 6.29 -7.96
CA ALA A 180 -5.38 6.59 -9.00
C ALA A 180 -5.15 5.72 -10.24
N ASP A 181 -3.90 5.64 -10.70
CA ASP A 181 -3.53 4.88 -11.89
C ASP A 181 -3.76 3.38 -11.69
N ASN A 182 -3.40 2.85 -10.52
CA ASN A 182 -3.67 1.46 -10.16
C ASN A 182 -5.18 1.18 -10.08
N LEU A 183 -5.97 2.08 -9.51
CA LEU A 183 -7.44 1.96 -9.47
C LEU A 183 -8.04 1.90 -10.88
N ASN A 184 -7.59 2.79 -11.78
CA ASN A 184 -8.07 2.84 -13.16
C ASN A 184 -7.59 1.66 -14.00
N PHE A 185 -6.39 1.15 -13.74
CA PHE A 185 -5.85 -0.04 -14.39
C PHE A 185 -6.74 -1.26 -14.10
N TYR A 186 -7.09 -1.47 -12.84
CA TYR A 186 -7.93 -2.59 -12.42
C TYR A 186 -9.43 -2.37 -12.69
N ASN A 187 -9.87 -1.11 -12.81
CA ASN A 187 -11.23 -0.79 -13.23
C ASN A 187 -11.30 0.56 -13.97
N LYS A 188 -11.33 0.50 -15.31
CA LYS A 188 -11.39 1.69 -16.18
C LYS A 188 -12.64 2.55 -15.96
N ASP A 189 -13.71 2.00 -15.38
CA ASP A 189 -14.95 2.74 -15.10
C ASP A 189 -14.86 3.64 -13.86
N PHE A 190 -13.81 3.50 -13.03
CA PHE A 190 -13.66 4.30 -11.82
C PHE A 190 -13.32 5.77 -12.09
N ASN A 191 -12.55 6.05 -13.15
CA ASN A 191 -12.19 7.40 -13.59
C ASN A 191 -11.62 8.29 -12.46
N TYR A 192 -10.62 7.77 -11.73
CA TYR A 192 -9.86 8.55 -10.76
C TYR A 192 -8.83 9.44 -11.45
N LYS A 193 -8.63 10.67 -10.97
CA LYS A 193 -7.62 11.60 -11.50
C LYS A 193 -6.25 11.27 -10.94
N SER A 194 -5.28 11.13 -11.84
CA SER A 194 -3.84 11.06 -11.54
C SER A 194 -3.24 12.44 -11.79
N TYR A 195 -2.47 12.96 -10.83
CA TYR A 195 -1.92 14.32 -10.87
C TYR A 195 -0.69 14.45 -11.75
N TYR A 196 0.00 13.35 -12.05
CA TYR A 196 1.20 13.34 -12.91
C TYR A 196 0.90 13.00 -14.38
N ASN A 197 -0.29 12.49 -14.70
CA ASN A 197 -0.69 12.21 -16.09
C ASN A 197 -1.19 13.45 -16.85
N ASP A 198 -1.25 14.62 -16.20
CA ASP A 198 -1.59 15.89 -16.83
C ASP A 198 -0.36 16.63 -17.41
N PHE A 199 0.85 16.05 -17.26
CA PHE A 199 2.09 16.58 -17.82
C PHE A 199 2.87 15.50 -18.56
N GLU A 200 2.42 15.14 -19.77
CA GLU A 200 3.31 14.72 -20.86
C GLU A 200 2.58 14.78 -22.22
N ILE A 201 3.07 15.73 -23.05
CA ILE A 201 3.05 15.93 -24.52
C ILE A 201 1.70 15.94 -25.26
#